data_AF-A0AAW2I3W5-F1
#
_entry.id   AF-A0AAW2I3W5-F1
#
_cell.length_a   1.000
_cell.length_b   1.000
_cell.length_c   1.000
_cell.angle_alpha   90.00
_cell.angle_beta   90.00
_cell.angle_gamma   90.00
#
_symmetry.space_group_name_H-M   'P 1'
#
loop_
_entity.id
_entity.type
_entity.pdbx_description
1 polymer ?
#
loop_
_entity_poly.entity_id
_entity_poly.type
_entity_poly.pdbx_seq_one_letter_code
_entity_poly.pdbx_strand_id
1 'polypeptide(L)'
;MLKQFRSLTTVLSARKVLLEGPASLTIYRLTAAAVFAFCFLVSSLQYFGDPIQCVQDGKDEDAAINEHVMNSFCFISSTYTVSEDRLGLECNSYFASPGVGPDRADGIVTKHSYYVWIPFVLFFQALAFLTPQCFWSYYEDGLIGKLLGGISGRMETKAEEVAKVSDYFRKRLGSHWFFAAAWILCDLLGFAIILFNFFLTDVLLGNRFQSYGLQVAAFLSAESNRCLSPLDDVFPKVTKCSFYKFGAGGSLQNFDSMCVLPLNVVNEKIYTILWFWFLILAPISFLWLSIKIGTVACLNCLPEKILKGILARSWVQLMIGIPAVLSPTRLPKLTSTFTPSDWIFFSHLVAPMTPTTYKIFEDCLGGHIRKNSHAVQV
;
A
#
# COMPACT_ATOMS: atom_id res chain seq x y z
N MET A 1 -13.35 -21.05 4.54
CA MET A 1 -13.00 -19.76 5.17
C MET A 1 -12.08 -19.88 6.40
N LEU A 2 -12.30 -20.79 7.36
CA LEU A 2 -11.42 -20.95 8.54
C LEU A 2 -9.96 -21.37 8.24
N LYS A 3 -9.70 -22.09 7.14
CA LYS A 3 -8.32 -22.42 6.68
C LYS A 3 -7.55 -21.20 6.15
N GLN A 4 -8.26 -20.20 5.59
CA GLN A 4 -7.68 -18.94 5.10
C GLN A 4 -7.32 -18.02 6.28
N PHE A 5 -8.15 -17.99 7.33
CA PHE A 5 -7.83 -17.28 8.57
C PHE A 5 -6.68 -17.93 9.36
N ARG A 6 -6.56 -19.27 9.35
CA ARG A 6 -5.37 -19.97 9.88
C ARG A 6 -4.10 -19.64 9.10
N SER A 7 -4.20 -19.43 7.78
CA SER A 7 -3.09 -18.95 6.96
C SER A 7 -2.66 -17.54 7.37
N LEU A 8 -3.61 -16.63 7.63
CA LEU A 8 -3.33 -15.27 8.11
C LEU A 8 -2.68 -15.23 9.51
N THR A 9 -3.12 -16.06 10.46
CA THR A 9 -2.47 -16.13 11.79
C THR A 9 -1.11 -16.81 11.74
N THR A 10 -0.87 -17.70 10.77
CA THR A 10 0.47 -18.28 10.53
C THR A 10 1.40 -17.29 9.83
N VAL A 11 0.88 -16.40 8.98
CA VAL A 11 1.59 -15.28 8.35
C VAL A 11 1.98 -14.20 9.36
N LEU A 12 1.20 -14.03 10.44
CA LEU A 12 1.49 -13.12 11.56
C LEU A 12 2.48 -13.67 12.59
N SER A 13 3.05 -14.87 12.38
CA SER A 13 4.14 -15.35 13.21
C SER A 13 5.35 -14.45 13.01
N ALA A 14 5.77 -13.72 14.05
CA ALA A 14 6.93 -12.83 14.02
C ALA A 14 8.17 -13.53 13.41
N ARG A 15 8.34 -14.84 13.64
CA ARG A 15 9.44 -15.63 13.08
C ARG A 15 9.38 -15.81 11.55
N LYS A 16 8.17 -15.85 10.95
CA LYS A 16 7.99 -15.84 9.49
C LYS A 16 8.17 -14.44 8.93
N VAL A 17 7.62 -13.42 9.59
CA VAL A 17 7.81 -12.00 9.21
C VAL A 17 9.30 -11.63 9.16
N LEU A 18 10.10 -12.13 10.11
CA LEU A 18 11.57 -11.94 10.12
C LEU A 18 12.32 -12.71 9.03
N LEU A 19 11.74 -13.80 8.51
CA LEU A 19 12.34 -14.65 7.46
C LEU A 19 11.99 -14.17 6.05
N GLU A 20 11.05 -13.22 5.94
CA GLU A 20 10.37 -12.87 4.69
C GLU A 20 10.90 -11.58 4.02
N GLY A 21 11.94 -10.97 4.60
CA GLY A 21 12.66 -9.83 4.02
C GLY A 21 12.62 -8.55 4.87
N PRO A 22 12.89 -7.38 4.27
CA PRO A 22 12.84 -6.10 4.97
C PRO A 22 11.48 -5.80 5.61
N ALA A 23 11.49 -5.17 6.79
CA ALA A 23 10.28 -4.87 7.56
C ALA A 23 9.19 -4.09 6.79
N SER A 24 9.60 -3.21 5.86
CA SER A 24 8.71 -2.44 5.00
C SER A 24 7.78 -3.29 4.13
N LEU A 25 8.23 -4.48 3.72
CA LEU A 25 7.42 -5.42 2.93
C LEU A 25 6.14 -5.83 3.66
N THR A 26 6.19 -5.94 4.99
CA THR A 26 5.01 -6.27 5.81
C THR A 26 3.93 -5.21 5.66
N ILE A 27 4.31 -3.94 5.68
CA ILE A 27 3.35 -2.83 5.56
C ILE A 27 2.77 -2.75 4.16
N TYR A 28 3.57 -3.00 3.12
CA TYR A 28 3.05 -3.06 1.75
C TYR A 28 2.07 -4.22 1.55
N ARG A 29 2.32 -5.38 2.15
CA ARG A 29 1.37 -6.51 2.13
C ARG A 29 0.07 -6.22 2.88
N LEU A 30 0.17 -5.60 4.07
CA LEU A 30 -1.02 -5.20 4.83
C LEU A 30 -1.83 -4.16 4.04
N THR A 31 -1.15 -3.22 3.38
CA THR A 31 -1.78 -2.24 2.47
C THR A 31 -2.47 -2.96 1.32
N ALA A 32 -1.79 -3.89 0.64
CA ALA A 32 -2.38 -4.68 -0.44
C ALA A 32 -3.63 -5.45 0.02
N ALA A 33 -3.57 -6.10 1.19
CA ALA A 33 -4.70 -6.83 1.76
C ALA A 33 -5.89 -5.91 2.07
N ALA A 34 -5.63 -4.71 2.61
CA ALA A 34 -6.66 -3.71 2.87
C ALA A 34 -7.31 -3.21 1.57
N VAL A 35 -6.50 -2.86 0.55
CA VAL A 35 -7.01 -2.43 -0.77
C VAL A 35 -7.79 -3.55 -1.46
N PHE A 36 -7.34 -4.81 -1.36
CA PHE A 36 -8.11 -5.96 -1.83
C PHE A 36 -9.46 -6.12 -1.12
N ALA A 37 -9.52 -5.88 0.19
CA ALA A 37 -10.78 -5.91 0.94
C ALA A 37 -11.73 -4.80 0.47
N PHE A 38 -11.23 -3.59 0.20
CA PHE A 38 -12.02 -2.51 -0.39
C PHE A 38 -12.51 -2.85 -1.79
N CYS A 39 -11.64 -3.42 -2.65
CA CYS A 39 -12.02 -3.92 -3.97
C CYS A 39 -13.18 -4.93 -3.88
N PHE A 40 -13.08 -5.90 -2.96
CA PHE A 40 -14.12 -6.90 -2.74
C PHE A 40 -15.44 -6.26 -2.27
N LEU A 41 -15.37 -5.34 -1.31
CA LEU A 41 -16.54 -4.63 -0.80
C LEU A 41 -17.26 -3.86 -1.92
N VAL A 42 -16.55 -3.03 -2.68
CA VAL A 42 -17.15 -2.25 -3.78
C VAL A 42 -17.72 -3.19 -4.85
N SER A 43 -16.99 -4.24 -5.22
CA SER A 43 -17.47 -5.24 -6.18
C SER A 43 -18.77 -5.89 -5.70
N SER A 44 -18.85 -6.27 -4.42
CA SER A 44 -20.05 -6.90 -3.87
C SER A 44 -21.27 -5.98 -3.93
N LEU A 45 -21.09 -4.68 -3.67
CA LEU A 45 -22.17 -3.69 -3.74
C LEU A 45 -22.59 -3.40 -5.18
N GLN A 46 -21.65 -3.45 -6.12
CA GLN A 46 -21.92 -3.18 -7.53
C GLN A 46 -22.62 -4.36 -8.24
N TYR A 47 -22.29 -5.61 -7.89
CA TYR A 47 -22.86 -6.79 -8.54
C TYR A 47 -24.08 -7.39 -7.83
N PHE A 48 -24.15 -7.30 -6.49
CA PHE A 48 -25.25 -7.88 -5.70
C PHE A 48 -26.20 -6.84 -5.12
N GLY A 49 -25.81 -5.56 -5.12
CA GLY A 49 -26.67 -4.45 -4.71
C GLY A 49 -27.20 -3.66 -5.91
N ASP A 50 -27.98 -2.62 -5.63
CA ASP A 50 -28.44 -1.65 -6.62
C ASP A 50 -27.47 -0.45 -6.63
N PRO A 51 -26.53 -0.37 -7.59
CA PRO A 51 -25.50 0.67 -7.59
C PRO A 51 -26.05 2.07 -7.87
N ILE A 52 -27.20 2.16 -8.56
CA ILE A 52 -27.91 3.38 -8.91
C ILE A 52 -29.41 3.13 -8.97
N GLN A 53 -30.20 4.08 -8.47
CA GLN A 53 -31.66 4.06 -8.54
C GLN A 53 -32.15 5.41 -9.08
N CYS A 54 -32.84 5.39 -10.23
CA CYS A 54 -33.29 6.59 -10.93
C CYS A 54 -34.80 6.78 -10.81
N VAL A 55 -35.21 7.98 -10.43
CA VAL A 55 -36.60 8.41 -10.38
C VAL A 55 -36.92 9.17 -11.67
N GLN A 56 -38.04 8.81 -12.30
CA GLN A 56 -38.56 9.44 -13.51
C GLN A 56 -39.84 10.23 -13.17
N ASP A 57 -39.94 11.46 -13.65
CA ASP A 57 -41.20 12.22 -13.58
C ASP A 57 -42.07 11.87 -14.80
N GLY A 58 -42.98 10.91 -14.64
CA GLY A 58 -43.96 10.52 -15.66
C GLY A 58 -45.34 10.35 -15.03
N LYS A 59 -46.29 11.24 -15.36
CA LYS A 59 -47.69 11.18 -14.88
C LYS A 59 -48.51 10.05 -15.52
N ASP A 60 -47.98 9.39 -16.54
CA ASP A 60 -48.61 8.25 -17.21
C ASP A 60 -47.62 7.07 -17.28
N GLU A 61 -48.03 5.90 -16.77
CA GLU A 61 -47.24 4.66 -16.73
C GLU A 61 -46.78 4.22 -18.13
N ASP A 62 -47.52 4.58 -19.18
CA ASP A 62 -47.25 4.19 -20.58
C ASP A 62 -46.13 5.02 -21.25
N ALA A 63 -45.78 6.18 -20.69
CA ALA A 63 -44.74 7.06 -21.26
C ALA A 63 -43.36 6.87 -20.61
N ALA A 64 -43.33 6.29 -19.39
CA ALA A 64 -42.12 6.06 -18.63
C ALA A 64 -41.25 4.95 -19.23
N ILE A 65 -39.93 5.09 -19.10
CA ILE A 65 -39.00 4.05 -19.51
C ILE A 65 -38.96 3.00 -18.41
N ASN A 66 -38.86 1.72 -18.79
CA ASN A 66 -38.67 0.65 -17.82
C ASN A 66 -37.52 0.99 -16.85
N GLU A 67 -37.78 0.90 -15.55
CA GLU A 67 -36.84 1.30 -14.50
C GLU A 67 -35.49 0.60 -14.63
N HIS A 68 -35.48 -0.70 -14.93
CA HIS A 68 -34.24 -1.47 -15.10
C HIS A 68 -33.43 -0.97 -16.29
N VAL A 69 -34.09 -0.58 -17.39
CA VAL A 69 -33.43 0.01 -18.56
C VAL A 69 -32.83 1.36 -18.20
N MET A 70 -33.58 2.21 -17.50
CA MET A 70 -33.10 3.51 -17.06
C MET A 70 -31.90 3.38 -16.11
N ASN A 71 -32.01 2.56 -15.06
CA ASN A 71 -30.94 2.33 -14.09
C ASN A 71 -29.68 1.77 -14.77
N SER A 72 -29.83 0.76 -15.64
CA SER A 72 -28.69 0.18 -16.37
C SER A 72 -28.06 1.18 -17.34
N PHE A 73 -28.88 1.94 -18.08
CA PHE A 73 -28.39 2.95 -19.00
C PHE A 73 -27.64 4.04 -18.27
N CYS A 74 -28.19 4.60 -17.19
CA CYS A 74 -27.56 5.67 -16.41
C CYS A 74 -26.35 5.19 -15.62
N PHE A 75 -26.26 3.90 -15.30
CA PHE A 75 -25.06 3.34 -14.71
C PHE A 75 -23.91 3.24 -15.73
N ILE A 76 -24.20 2.85 -16.96
CA ILE A 76 -23.17 2.65 -18.00
C ILE A 76 -22.84 3.96 -18.71
N SER A 77 -23.87 4.76 -18.97
CA SER A 77 -23.80 6.07 -19.61
C SER A 77 -23.67 7.12 -18.53
N SER A 78 -22.51 7.79 -18.51
CA SER A 78 -22.13 8.77 -17.50
C SER A 78 -23.28 9.62 -16.95
N THR A 79 -23.36 9.76 -15.64
CA THR A 79 -24.22 10.73 -14.99
C THR A 79 -23.51 12.06 -14.86
N TYR A 80 -24.22 13.12 -14.48
CA TYR A 80 -23.62 14.43 -14.30
C TYR A 80 -24.20 15.19 -13.13
N THR A 81 -23.39 16.07 -12.54
CA THR A 81 -23.84 17.10 -11.61
C THR A 81 -23.71 18.46 -12.28
N VAL A 82 -24.67 19.32 -11.99
CA VAL A 82 -24.59 20.73 -12.37
C VAL A 82 -23.95 21.43 -11.18
N SER A 83 -22.73 21.92 -11.33
CA SER A 83 -22.12 22.71 -10.26
C SER A 83 -22.83 24.05 -10.23
N GLU A 84 -23.47 24.32 -9.11
CA GLU A 84 -23.95 25.66 -8.79
C GLU A 84 -22.74 26.57 -8.73
N ASP A 85 -22.80 27.67 -9.47
CA ASP A 85 -21.81 28.72 -9.36
C ASP A 85 -21.67 29.06 -7.87
N ARG A 86 -20.41 29.23 -7.43
CA ARG A 86 -19.93 29.39 -6.03
C ARG A 86 -20.45 30.65 -5.33
N LEU A 87 -21.70 31.01 -5.51
CA LEU A 87 -22.34 32.27 -5.18
C LEU A 87 -23.19 32.14 -3.92
N GLY A 88 -22.59 31.72 -2.80
CA GLY A 88 -23.11 31.98 -1.45
C GLY A 88 -24.59 31.66 -1.21
N LEU A 89 -25.18 30.75 -1.99
CA LEU A 89 -26.60 30.44 -1.91
C LEU A 89 -26.81 29.68 -0.61
N GLU A 90 -27.52 30.32 0.31
CA GLU A 90 -28.02 29.69 1.52
C GLU A 90 -28.81 28.43 1.14
N CYS A 91 -28.75 27.44 2.04
CA CYS A 91 -29.43 26.13 1.99
C CYS A 91 -30.95 26.14 1.70
N ASN A 92 -31.55 27.30 1.42
CA ASN A 92 -32.98 27.55 1.27
C ASN A 92 -33.39 27.95 -0.17
N SER A 93 -32.51 27.83 -1.16
CA SER A 93 -32.88 28.08 -2.56
C SER A 93 -33.43 26.80 -3.23
N TYR A 94 -34.33 26.98 -4.21
CA TYR A 94 -35.24 26.03 -4.88
C TYR A 94 -34.63 24.74 -5.50
N PHE A 95 -33.77 24.02 -4.81
CA PHE A 95 -33.09 22.82 -5.30
C PHE A 95 -33.45 21.61 -4.42
N ALA A 96 -33.69 20.47 -5.07
CA ALA A 96 -34.08 19.23 -4.39
C ALA A 96 -32.89 18.52 -3.70
N SER A 97 -31.67 18.68 -4.25
CA SER A 97 -30.44 18.08 -3.70
C SER A 97 -29.20 18.80 -4.27
N PRO A 98 -28.09 18.88 -3.51
CA PRO A 98 -26.79 19.34 -4.01
C PRO A 98 -26.41 18.72 -5.37
N GLY A 99 -26.04 19.55 -6.35
CA GLY A 99 -25.60 19.10 -7.67
C GLY A 99 -26.74 18.75 -8.65
N VAL A 100 -28.00 18.93 -8.26
CA VAL A 100 -29.18 18.76 -9.13
C VAL A 100 -29.90 20.10 -9.31
N GLY A 101 -29.80 20.65 -10.51
CA GLY A 101 -30.47 21.90 -10.89
C GLY A 101 -31.00 21.89 -12.33
N PRO A 102 -31.75 22.93 -12.74
CA PRO A 102 -32.13 23.11 -14.13
C PRO A 102 -30.87 23.29 -14.97
N ASP A 103 -30.90 22.74 -16.19
CA ASP A 103 -29.80 22.91 -17.14
C ASP A 103 -29.78 24.37 -17.61
N ARG A 104 -28.81 25.16 -17.14
CA ARG A 104 -28.63 26.57 -17.51
C ARG A 104 -27.53 26.65 -18.56
N ALA A 105 -27.70 27.51 -19.55
CA ALA A 105 -26.70 27.71 -20.61
C ALA A 105 -25.30 28.08 -20.09
N ASP A 106 -25.22 28.71 -18.90
CA ASP A 106 -23.97 29.12 -18.24
C ASP A 106 -23.50 28.13 -17.14
N GLY A 107 -24.21 27.02 -16.92
CA GLY A 107 -23.91 26.07 -15.85
C GLY A 107 -22.72 25.17 -16.19
N ILE A 108 -21.76 25.05 -15.28
CA ILE A 108 -20.66 24.08 -15.42
C ILE A 108 -21.20 22.68 -15.11
N VAL A 109 -21.17 21.79 -16.10
CA VAL A 109 -21.61 20.39 -15.96
C VAL A 109 -20.39 19.50 -15.72
N THR A 110 -20.35 18.82 -14.57
CA THR A 110 -19.33 17.81 -14.26
C THR A 110 -19.89 16.43 -14.53
N LYS A 111 -19.28 15.68 -15.44
CA LYS A 111 -19.67 14.30 -15.76
C LYS A 111 -18.93 13.30 -14.87
N HIS A 112 -19.65 12.31 -14.36
CA HIS A 112 -19.18 11.24 -13.50
C HIS A 112 -19.33 9.89 -14.21
N SER A 113 -18.22 9.24 -14.53
CA SER A 113 -18.19 7.91 -15.16
C SER A 113 -17.12 6.97 -14.59
N TYR A 114 -16.35 7.44 -13.61
CA TYR A 114 -15.23 6.69 -13.05
C TYR A 114 -15.66 5.51 -12.16
N TYR A 115 -16.90 5.50 -11.65
CA TYR A 115 -17.37 4.51 -10.67
C TYR A 115 -17.41 3.07 -11.22
N VAL A 116 -17.63 2.90 -12.53
CA VAL A 116 -17.55 1.59 -13.20
C VAL A 116 -16.12 1.02 -13.13
N TRP A 117 -15.11 1.88 -13.09
CA TRP A 117 -13.70 1.52 -13.10
C TRP A 117 -13.11 1.30 -11.70
N ILE A 118 -13.76 1.78 -10.65
CA ILE A 118 -13.23 1.72 -9.27
C ILE A 118 -12.80 0.30 -8.85
N PRO A 119 -13.62 -0.76 -9.01
CA PRO A 119 -13.20 -2.10 -8.60
C PRO A 119 -11.96 -2.60 -9.34
N PHE A 120 -11.90 -2.36 -10.66
CA PHE A 120 -10.75 -2.76 -11.47
C PHE A 120 -9.48 -2.02 -11.07
N VAL A 121 -9.58 -0.70 -10.84
CA VAL A 121 -8.45 0.10 -10.38
C VAL A 121 -7.99 -0.39 -9.02
N LEU A 122 -8.88 -0.54 -8.03
CA LEU A 122 -8.51 -1.06 -6.69
C LEU A 122 -7.84 -2.44 -6.77
N PHE A 123 -8.30 -3.33 -7.66
CA PHE A 123 -7.67 -4.63 -7.90
C PHE A 123 -6.22 -4.48 -8.37
N PHE A 124 -5.97 -3.68 -9.41
CA PHE A 124 -4.62 -3.47 -9.93
C PHE A 124 -3.72 -2.70 -8.96
N GLN A 125 -4.29 -1.76 -8.20
CA GLN A 125 -3.60 -1.06 -7.12
C GLN A 125 -3.12 -2.05 -6.04
N ALA A 126 -3.98 -2.97 -5.63
CA ALA A 126 -3.61 -3.99 -4.65
C ALA A 126 -2.52 -4.94 -5.17
N LEU A 127 -2.59 -5.35 -6.44
CA LEU A 127 -1.51 -6.12 -7.09
C LEU A 127 -0.20 -5.34 -7.15
N ALA A 128 -0.25 -4.04 -7.47
CA ALA A 128 0.94 -3.19 -7.51
C ALA A 128 1.64 -3.20 -6.14
N PHE A 129 0.91 -3.07 -5.02
CA PHE A 129 1.48 -3.15 -3.67
C PHE A 129 2.11 -4.51 -3.31
N LEU A 130 1.77 -5.60 -4.00
CA LEU A 130 2.44 -6.90 -3.82
C LEU A 130 3.76 -7.03 -4.58
N THR A 131 4.03 -6.15 -5.54
CA THR A 131 5.22 -6.22 -6.42
C THR A 131 6.54 -6.27 -5.66
N PRO A 132 6.80 -5.44 -4.61
CA PRO A 132 8.05 -5.50 -3.86
C PRO A 132 8.26 -6.85 -3.19
N GLN A 133 7.17 -7.49 -2.75
CA GLN A 133 7.25 -8.82 -2.16
C GLN A 133 7.57 -9.89 -3.19
N CYS A 134 6.87 -9.87 -4.32
CA CYS A 134 7.14 -10.83 -5.41
C CYS A 134 8.58 -10.71 -5.90
N PHE A 135 9.07 -9.48 -6.02
CA PHE A 135 10.47 -9.20 -6.38
C PHE A 135 11.44 -9.76 -5.33
N TRP A 136 11.24 -9.48 -4.04
CA TRP A 136 12.10 -10.00 -2.98
C TRP A 136 12.10 -11.53 -2.93
N SER A 137 10.92 -12.15 -2.97
CA SER A 137 10.80 -13.62 -2.95
C SER A 137 11.47 -14.27 -4.16
N TYR A 138 11.38 -13.66 -5.34
CA TYR A 138 12.06 -14.13 -6.55
C TYR A 138 13.58 -14.00 -6.44
N TYR A 139 14.07 -12.87 -5.91
CA TYR A 139 15.50 -12.61 -5.80
C TYR A 139 16.18 -13.42 -4.68
N GLU A 140 15.58 -13.48 -3.50
CA GLU A 140 16.14 -14.19 -2.35
C GLU A 140 16.12 -15.71 -2.55
N ASP A 141 15.17 -16.23 -3.34
CA ASP A 141 14.94 -17.67 -3.59
C ASP A 141 14.93 -18.51 -2.28
N GLY A 142 14.52 -17.89 -1.19
CA GLY A 142 14.55 -18.48 0.16
C GLY A 142 15.94 -18.92 0.63
N LEU A 143 17.03 -18.30 0.16
CA LEU A 143 18.41 -18.62 0.55
C LEU A 143 18.57 -18.64 2.07
N ILE A 144 18.13 -17.58 2.76
CA ILE A 144 18.22 -17.49 4.22
C ILE A 144 17.39 -18.59 4.87
N GLY A 145 16.19 -18.87 4.36
CA GLY A 145 15.35 -19.99 4.81
C GLY A 145 16.01 -21.35 4.64
N LYS A 146 16.68 -21.61 3.52
CA LYS A 146 17.42 -22.86 3.24
C LYS A 146 18.62 -23.03 4.17
N LEU A 147 19.39 -21.97 4.40
CA LEU A 147 20.53 -21.96 5.32
C LEU A 147 20.10 -22.23 6.77
N LEU A 148 19.00 -21.61 7.20
CA LEU A 148 18.49 -21.76 8.56
C LEU A 148 17.62 -23.01 8.76
N GLY A 149 17.11 -23.61 7.68
CA GLY A 149 16.31 -24.82 7.72
C GLY A 149 17.01 -25.98 8.44
N GLY A 150 18.31 -26.16 8.19
CA GLY A 150 19.14 -27.18 8.84
C GLY A 150 19.28 -26.99 10.36
N ILE A 151 19.23 -25.74 10.84
CA ILE A 151 19.37 -25.40 12.26
C ILE A 151 18.13 -25.81 13.09
N SER A 152 16.99 -26.05 12.44
CA SER A 152 15.75 -26.43 13.11
C SER A 152 15.66 -27.90 13.54
N GLY A 153 16.68 -28.73 13.22
CA GLY A 153 16.80 -30.15 13.61
C GLY A 153 17.16 -30.42 15.09
N ARG A 154 17.38 -31.69 15.43
CA ARG A 154 17.73 -32.17 16.78
C ARG A 154 18.93 -31.41 17.38
N MET A 155 18.94 -31.19 18.70
CA MET A 155 19.98 -30.43 19.42
C MET A 155 21.41 -30.92 19.17
N GLU A 156 21.61 -32.22 18.92
CA GLU A 156 22.92 -32.84 18.74
C GLU A 156 23.63 -32.38 17.45
N THR A 157 22.90 -32.15 16.36
CA THR A 157 23.47 -31.74 15.07
C THR A 157 23.51 -30.22 14.89
N LYS A 158 22.94 -29.46 15.83
CA LYS A 158 22.78 -28.01 15.72
C LYS A 158 24.10 -27.26 15.59
N ALA A 159 25.14 -27.70 16.31
CA ALA A 159 26.46 -27.08 16.24
C ALA A 159 27.13 -27.29 14.86
N GLU A 160 26.97 -28.48 14.27
CA GLU A 160 27.52 -28.80 12.95
C GLU A 160 26.81 -28.02 11.83
N GLU A 161 25.48 -27.94 11.89
CA GLU A 161 24.68 -27.16 10.93
C GLU A 161 24.99 -25.65 11.02
N VAL A 162 25.15 -25.13 12.23
CA VAL A 162 25.58 -23.73 12.45
C VAL A 162 27.00 -23.50 11.92
N ALA A 163 27.91 -24.47 12.06
CA ALA A 163 29.25 -24.39 11.49
C ALA A 163 29.23 -24.35 9.96
N LYS A 164 28.36 -25.14 9.30
CA LYS A 164 28.16 -25.09 7.84
C LYS A 164 27.69 -23.71 7.37
N VAL A 165 26.74 -23.09 8.09
CA VAL A 165 26.26 -21.73 7.79
C VAL A 165 27.36 -20.69 8.00
N SER A 166 28.15 -20.83 9.06
CA SER A 166 29.31 -19.96 9.35
C SER A 166 30.37 -20.06 8.25
N ASP A 167 30.68 -21.27 7.78
CA ASP A 167 31.61 -21.50 6.68
C ASP A 167 31.10 -20.97 5.33
N TYR A 168 29.80 -21.11 5.07
CA TYR A 168 29.18 -20.52 3.87
C TYR A 168 29.33 -18.99 3.87
N PHE A 169 28.97 -18.32 4.97
CA PHE A 169 29.09 -16.87 5.09
C PHE A 169 30.55 -16.42 4.93
N ARG A 170 31.49 -17.10 5.59
CA ARG A 170 32.92 -16.81 5.50
C ARG A 170 33.48 -16.94 4.09
N LYS A 171 33.13 -18.00 3.36
CA LYS A 171 33.61 -18.25 1.99
C LYS A 171 33.12 -17.19 1.00
N ARG A 172 32.05 -16.46 1.34
CA ARG A 172 31.37 -15.50 0.45
C ARG A 172 31.46 -14.05 0.91
N LEU A 173 32.33 -13.76 1.89
CA LEU A 173 32.65 -12.39 2.32
C LEU A 173 33.05 -11.52 1.12
N GLY A 174 32.53 -10.30 1.06
CA GLY A 174 32.76 -9.32 0.00
C GLY A 174 31.89 -9.51 -1.24
N SER A 175 31.12 -10.60 -1.35
CA SER A 175 30.31 -10.90 -2.55
C SER A 175 28.81 -10.61 -2.37
N HIS A 176 28.38 -10.04 -1.24
CA HIS A 176 26.96 -9.82 -0.91
C HIS A 176 26.36 -8.51 -1.46
N TRP A 177 27.05 -7.79 -2.35
CA TRP A 177 26.58 -6.54 -2.96
C TRP A 177 25.19 -6.65 -3.59
N PHE A 178 24.94 -7.68 -4.41
CA PHE A 178 23.65 -7.83 -5.08
C PHE A 178 22.50 -8.01 -4.09
N PHE A 179 22.76 -8.68 -2.95
CA PHE A 179 21.78 -8.82 -1.88
C PHE A 179 21.41 -7.47 -1.26
N ALA A 180 22.41 -6.63 -0.97
CA ALA A 180 22.19 -5.26 -0.47
C ALA A 180 21.46 -4.39 -1.50
N ALA A 181 21.77 -4.52 -2.79
CA ALA A 181 21.10 -3.79 -3.87
C ALA A 181 19.62 -4.20 -4.00
N ALA A 182 19.31 -5.50 -4.01
CA ALA A 182 17.93 -6.00 -4.05
C ALA A 182 17.13 -5.56 -2.81
N TRP A 183 17.78 -5.52 -1.64
CA TRP A 183 17.17 -5.05 -0.40
C TRP A 183 16.76 -3.58 -0.47
N ILE A 184 17.60 -2.68 -0.99
CA ILE A 184 17.24 -1.26 -1.23
C ILE A 184 16.18 -1.14 -2.32
N LEU A 185 16.32 -1.92 -3.39
CA LEU A 185 15.41 -1.87 -4.54
C LEU A 185 13.96 -2.21 -4.16
N CYS A 186 13.74 -3.09 -3.19
CA CYS A 186 12.40 -3.38 -2.66
C CYS A 186 11.70 -2.14 -2.10
N ASP A 187 12.42 -1.34 -1.29
CA ASP A 187 11.85 -0.10 -0.73
C ASP A 187 11.68 0.98 -1.78
N LEU A 188 12.62 1.07 -2.72
CA LEU A 188 12.51 2.00 -3.85
C LEU A 188 11.27 1.69 -4.70
N LEU A 189 11.06 0.42 -5.04
CA LEU A 189 9.87 -0.04 -5.75
C LEU A 189 8.62 0.25 -4.93
N GLY A 190 8.61 -0.06 -3.64
CA GLY A 190 7.48 0.21 -2.75
C GLY A 190 7.12 1.70 -2.69
N PHE A 191 8.12 2.58 -2.55
CA PHE A 191 7.92 4.03 -2.57
C PHE A 191 7.39 4.52 -3.92
N ALA A 192 7.97 4.06 -5.02
CA ALA A 192 7.50 4.39 -6.37
C ALA A 192 6.05 3.93 -6.59
N ILE A 193 5.68 2.76 -6.08
CA ILE A 193 4.31 2.23 -6.15
C ILE A 193 3.34 3.10 -5.36
N ILE A 194 3.70 3.60 -4.18
CA ILE A 194 2.86 4.53 -3.42
C ILE A 194 2.57 5.79 -4.23
N LEU A 195 3.61 6.41 -4.81
CA LEU A 195 3.46 7.60 -5.65
C LEU A 195 2.62 7.32 -6.90
N PHE A 196 2.86 6.19 -7.56
CA PHE A 196 2.08 5.76 -8.72
C PHE A 196 0.61 5.54 -8.38
N ASN A 197 0.29 4.88 -7.27
CA ASN A 197 -1.07 4.66 -6.82
C ASN A 197 -1.79 5.98 -6.47
N PHE A 198 -1.08 6.90 -5.82
CA PHE A 198 -1.60 8.23 -5.50
C PHE A 198 -1.92 9.02 -6.79
N PHE A 199 -0.98 9.05 -7.73
CA PHE A 199 -1.17 9.70 -9.03
C PHE A 199 -2.30 9.06 -9.85
N LEU A 200 -2.34 7.73 -9.95
CA LEU A 200 -3.39 7.01 -10.65
C LEU A 200 -4.78 7.32 -10.08
N THR A 201 -4.88 7.40 -8.75
CA THR A 201 -6.12 7.77 -8.06
C THR A 201 -6.52 9.22 -8.36
N ASP A 202 -5.56 10.13 -8.42
CA ASP A 202 -5.81 11.53 -8.76
C ASP A 202 -6.33 11.68 -10.19
N VAL A 203 -5.73 10.98 -11.16
CA VAL A 203 -6.21 10.94 -12.54
C VAL A 203 -7.61 10.33 -12.65
N LEU A 204 -7.87 9.23 -11.93
CA LEU A 204 -9.18 8.57 -11.92
C LEU A 204 -10.29 9.52 -11.43
N LEU A 205 -9.99 10.34 -10.43
CA LEU A 205 -10.93 11.28 -9.80
C LEU A 205 -10.87 12.70 -10.39
N GLY A 206 -10.25 12.87 -11.57
CA GLY A 206 -10.24 14.15 -12.29
C GLY A 206 -9.39 15.24 -11.64
N ASN A 207 -8.24 14.88 -11.07
CA ASN A 207 -7.27 15.75 -10.37
C ASN A 207 -7.81 16.43 -9.10
N ARG A 208 -8.83 15.82 -8.46
CA ARG A 208 -9.40 16.32 -7.21
C ARG A 208 -8.86 15.59 -5.97
N PHE A 209 -8.11 14.51 -6.15
CA PHE A 209 -7.67 13.66 -5.03
C PHE A 209 -6.58 14.33 -4.19
N GLN A 210 -5.68 15.11 -4.80
CA GLN A 210 -4.57 15.77 -4.08
C GLN A 210 -5.03 16.56 -2.86
N SER A 211 -6.09 17.34 -3.01
CA SER A 211 -6.62 18.21 -1.95
C SER A 211 -7.77 17.58 -1.18
N TYR A 212 -8.21 16.37 -1.55
CA TYR A 212 -9.42 15.74 -1.04
C TYR A 212 -9.45 15.64 0.49
N GLY A 213 -8.49 14.93 1.11
CA GLY A 213 -8.52 14.73 2.56
C GLY A 213 -8.30 16.01 3.38
N LEU A 214 -7.53 16.98 2.88
CA LEU A 214 -7.39 18.29 3.52
C LEU A 214 -8.73 19.04 3.51
N GLN A 215 -9.45 19.04 2.39
CA GLN A 215 -10.77 19.68 2.29
C GLN A 215 -11.80 19.00 3.21
N VAL A 216 -11.75 17.67 3.33
CA VAL A 216 -12.60 16.90 4.25
C VAL A 216 -12.29 17.24 5.70
N ALA A 217 -11.01 17.27 6.09
CA ALA A 217 -10.61 17.64 7.45
C ALA A 217 -11.02 19.07 7.81
N ALA A 218 -10.82 20.01 6.87
CA ALA A 218 -11.24 21.40 7.04
C ALA A 218 -12.77 21.51 7.21
N PHE A 219 -13.55 20.79 6.40
CA PHE A 219 -15.01 20.74 6.50
C PHE A 219 -15.50 20.15 7.83
N LEU A 220 -14.88 19.07 8.33
CA LEU A 220 -15.21 18.47 9.62
C LEU A 220 -14.87 19.39 10.80
N SER A 221 -13.82 20.20 10.67
CA SER A 221 -13.38 21.13 11.73
C SER A 221 -14.14 22.46 11.73
N ALA A 222 -14.67 22.87 10.58
CA ALA A 222 -15.45 24.08 10.46
C ALA A 222 -16.90 23.78 10.87
N GLU A 223 -17.40 24.49 11.89
CA GLU A 223 -18.82 24.54 12.25
C GLU A 223 -19.58 25.32 11.15
N SER A 224 -19.69 24.69 9.99
CA SER A 224 -20.04 25.34 8.75
C SER A 224 -21.40 24.82 8.29
N ASN A 225 -22.43 25.67 8.37
CA ASN A 225 -23.75 25.51 7.74
C ASN A 225 -23.69 25.55 6.19
N ARG A 226 -22.68 24.93 5.58
CA ARG A 226 -22.55 24.80 4.12
C ARG A 226 -23.33 23.57 3.68
N CYS A 227 -24.24 23.76 2.73
CA CYS A 227 -25.03 22.68 2.15
C CYS A 227 -24.24 21.75 1.22
N LEU A 228 -23.07 22.18 0.72
CA LEU A 228 -22.18 21.37 -0.11
C LEU A 228 -20.99 20.87 0.71
N SER A 229 -20.87 19.55 0.84
CA SER A 229 -19.63 18.95 1.32
C SER A 229 -18.63 18.82 0.17
N PRO A 230 -17.32 19.07 0.40
CA PRO A 230 -16.27 18.69 -0.57
C PRO A 230 -16.32 17.22 -0.99
N LEU A 231 -16.92 16.36 -0.16
CA LEU A 231 -17.16 14.94 -0.45
C LEU A 231 -18.10 14.76 -1.65
N ASP A 232 -19.14 15.59 -1.74
CA ASP A 232 -20.20 15.48 -2.75
C ASP A 232 -19.75 15.99 -4.12
N ASP A 233 -18.68 16.79 -4.18
CA ASP A 233 -18.09 17.24 -5.44
C ASP A 233 -17.33 16.11 -6.15
N VAL A 234 -16.65 15.24 -5.39
CA VAL A 234 -15.94 14.08 -5.96
C VAL A 234 -16.87 12.90 -6.11
N PHE A 235 -17.61 12.53 -5.05
CA PHE A 235 -18.50 11.37 -4.99
C PHE A 235 -19.95 11.79 -4.72
N PRO A 236 -20.65 12.35 -5.73
CA PRO A 236 -22.02 12.80 -5.55
C PRO A 236 -22.95 11.64 -5.22
N LYS A 237 -23.83 11.83 -4.23
CA LYS A 237 -24.86 10.85 -3.84
C LYS A 237 -26.12 10.94 -4.71
N VAL A 238 -26.32 12.09 -5.35
CA VAL A 238 -27.43 12.35 -6.27
C VAL A 238 -26.89 12.99 -7.54
N THR A 239 -27.34 12.52 -8.70
CA THR A 239 -26.89 12.99 -10.02
C THR A 239 -28.06 13.07 -11.00
N LYS A 240 -27.85 13.77 -12.13
CA LYS A 240 -28.78 13.78 -13.27
C LYS A 240 -28.33 12.79 -14.35
N CYS A 241 -29.30 12.22 -15.06
CA CYS A 241 -29.08 11.39 -16.24
C CYS A 241 -30.16 11.70 -17.28
N SER A 242 -29.74 11.86 -18.53
CA SER A 242 -30.62 12.15 -19.66
C SER A 242 -30.62 10.97 -20.63
N PHE A 243 -31.78 10.36 -20.83
CA PHE A 243 -31.99 9.27 -21.77
C PHE A 243 -32.69 9.79 -23.02
N TYR A 244 -32.10 9.52 -24.18
CA TYR A 244 -32.66 9.96 -25.47
C TYR A 244 -33.30 8.78 -26.19
N LYS A 245 -34.56 8.92 -26.61
CA LYS A 245 -35.28 7.92 -27.40
C LYS A 245 -35.97 8.56 -28.60
N PHE A 246 -36.18 7.78 -29.66
CA PHE A 246 -36.99 8.23 -30.79
C PHE A 246 -38.45 7.84 -30.58
N GLY A 247 -39.36 8.81 -30.70
CA GLY A 247 -40.80 8.56 -30.66
C GLY A 247 -41.29 7.89 -31.95
N ALA A 248 -42.56 7.46 -31.97
CA ALA A 248 -43.17 6.78 -33.12
C ALA A 248 -43.10 7.60 -34.44
N GLY A 249 -43.08 8.94 -34.34
CA GLY A 249 -42.91 9.84 -35.47
C GLY A 249 -41.45 10.15 -35.86
N GLY A 250 -40.46 9.50 -35.25
CA GLY A 250 -39.03 9.74 -35.50
C GLY A 250 -38.46 11.00 -34.84
N SER A 251 -39.23 11.72 -34.03
CA SER A 251 -38.74 12.86 -33.25
C SER A 251 -37.92 12.39 -32.04
N LEU A 252 -36.84 13.13 -31.72
CA LEU A 252 -36.03 12.89 -30.53
C LEU A 252 -36.80 13.33 -29.28
N GLN A 253 -36.90 12.44 -28.29
CA GLN A 253 -37.51 12.70 -26.99
C GLN A 253 -36.44 12.54 -25.90
N ASN A 254 -36.36 13.52 -25.00
CA ASN A 254 -35.45 13.50 -23.85
C ASN A 254 -36.20 13.12 -22.57
N PHE A 255 -35.63 12.18 -21.82
CA PHE A 255 -36.11 11.72 -20.52
C PHE A 255 -35.05 12.05 -19.48
N ASP A 256 -35.30 13.12 -18.71
CA ASP A 256 -34.43 13.49 -17.60
C ASP A 256 -34.87 12.74 -16.34
N SER A 257 -33.89 12.15 -15.66
CA SER A 257 -34.09 11.43 -14.39
C SER A 257 -33.13 11.94 -13.33
N MET A 258 -33.58 11.88 -12.08
CA MET A 258 -32.73 12.09 -10.90
C MET A 258 -32.32 10.71 -10.39
N CYS A 259 -31.03 10.48 -10.22
CA CYS A 259 -30.51 9.19 -9.77
C CYS A 259 -29.78 9.31 -8.43
N VAL A 260 -30.09 8.41 -7.51
CA VAL A 260 -29.39 8.23 -6.23
C VAL A 260 -28.34 7.14 -6.41
N LEU A 261 -27.13 7.38 -5.90
CA LEU A 261 -25.96 6.50 -6.02
C LEU A 261 -25.49 6.02 -4.63
N PRO A 262 -26.09 4.96 -4.07
CA PRO A 262 -25.66 4.39 -2.79
C PRO A 262 -24.19 3.95 -2.80
N LEU A 263 -23.68 3.51 -3.95
CA LEU A 263 -22.28 3.08 -4.12
C LEU A 263 -21.29 4.20 -3.75
N ASN A 264 -21.65 5.47 -4.01
CA ASN A 264 -20.79 6.61 -3.72
C ASN A 264 -20.66 6.93 -2.23
N VAL A 265 -21.63 6.52 -1.40
CA VAL A 265 -21.52 6.61 0.07
C VAL A 265 -20.39 5.71 0.59
N VAL A 266 -20.15 4.57 -0.06
CA VAL A 266 -19.06 3.67 0.33
C VAL A 266 -17.74 4.14 -0.27
N ASN A 267 -17.75 4.55 -1.54
CA ASN A 267 -16.55 5.06 -2.22
C ASN A 267 -15.96 6.28 -1.51
N GLU A 268 -16.78 7.25 -1.08
CA GLU A 268 -16.28 8.43 -0.35
C GLU A 268 -15.50 8.04 0.92
N LYS A 269 -15.92 6.99 1.65
CA LYS A 269 -15.23 6.57 2.87
C LYS A 269 -13.94 5.83 2.54
N ILE A 270 -13.97 4.93 1.55
CA ILE A 270 -12.79 4.19 1.11
C ILE A 270 -11.70 5.17 0.66
N TYR A 271 -12.02 6.10 -0.23
CA TYR A 271 -11.03 7.03 -0.76
C TYR A 271 -10.58 8.08 0.27
N THR A 272 -11.41 8.41 1.27
CA THR A 272 -10.97 9.22 2.41
C THR A 272 -9.93 8.46 3.24
N ILE A 273 -10.18 7.18 3.56
CA ILE A 273 -9.23 6.34 4.30
C ILE A 273 -7.93 6.17 3.51
N LEU A 274 -8.00 5.88 2.21
CA LEU A 274 -6.83 5.72 1.35
C LEU A 274 -6.00 7.00 1.25
N TRP A 275 -6.63 8.17 1.19
CA TRP A 275 -5.92 9.44 1.14
C TRP A 275 -5.04 9.66 2.37
N PHE A 276 -5.62 9.50 3.57
CA PHE A 276 -4.84 9.62 4.82
C PHE A 276 -3.80 8.51 4.95
N TRP A 277 -4.12 7.29 4.51
CA TRP A 277 -3.18 6.18 4.49
C TRP A 277 -1.95 6.48 3.62
N PHE A 278 -2.13 6.98 2.40
CA PHE A 278 -1.02 7.37 1.53
C PHE A 278 -0.22 8.55 2.09
N LEU A 279 -0.88 9.53 2.71
CA LEU A 279 -0.21 10.66 3.37
C LEU A 279 0.70 10.20 4.52
N ILE A 280 0.34 9.14 5.24
CA ILE A 280 1.16 8.57 6.32
C ILE A 280 2.22 7.63 5.75
N LEU A 281 1.85 6.79 4.80
CA LEU A 281 2.70 5.73 4.27
C LEU A 281 3.85 6.28 3.41
N ALA A 282 3.64 7.33 2.63
CA ALA A 282 4.68 7.89 1.76
C ALA A 282 5.87 8.48 2.55
N PRO A 283 5.67 9.33 3.57
CA PRO A 283 6.77 9.83 4.41
C PRO A 283 7.49 8.72 5.19
N ILE A 284 6.75 7.73 5.71
CA ILE A 284 7.35 6.59 6.42
C ILE A 284 8.25 5.79 5.46
N SER A 285 7.76 5.50 4.25
CA SER A 285 8.50 4.75 3.24
C SER A 285 9.73 5.53 2.74
N PHE A 286 9.58 6.84 2.54
CA PHE A 286 10.68 7.74 2.19
C PHE A 286 11.76 7.78 3.27
N LEU A 287 11.35 7.88 4.55
CA LEU A 287 12.27 7.87 5.67
C LEU A 287 13.02 6.54 5.75
N TRP A 288 12.33 5.41 5.59
CA TRP A 288 12.98 4.09 5.53
C TRP A 288 14.01 4.00 4.41
N LEU A 289 13.63 4.38 3.19
CA LEU A 289 14.52 4.36 2.05
C LEU A 289 15.76 5.25 2.28
N SER A 290 15.55 6.45 2.82
CA SER A 290 16.61 7.40 3.14
C SER A 290 17.57 6.85 4.20
N ILE A 291 17.05 6.20 5.25
CA ILE A 291 17.86 5.56 6.29
C ILE A 291 18.68 4.40 5.70
N LYS A 292 18.11 3.59 4.80
CA LYS A 292 18.82 2.47 4.16
C LYS A 292 19.96 2.96 3.26
N ILE A 293 19.69 3.93 2.40
CA ILE A 293 20.70 4.55 1.53
C ILE A 293 21.77 5.24 2.38
N GLY A 294 21.36 6.02 3.38
CA GLY A 294 22.26 6.70 4.33
C GLY A 294 23.14 5.71 5.08
N THR A 295 22.61 4.55 5.48
CA THR A 295 23.40 3.50 6.14
C THR A 295 24.50 2.96 5.22
N VAL A 296 24.18 2.64 3.97
CA VAL A 296 25.19 2.16 2.99
C VAL A 296 26.22 3.24 2.67
N ALA A 297 25.80 4.48 2.48
CA ALA A 297 26.70 5.61 2.25
C ALA A 297 27.62 5.86 3.45
N CYS A 298 27.07 5.87 4.67
CA CYS A 298 27.82 6.02 5.90
C CYS A 298 28.80 4.86 6.12
N LEU A 299 28.42 3.62 5.79
CA LEU A 299 29.29 2.46 5.88
C LEU A 299 30.52 2.56 4.94
N ASN A 300 30.42 3.30 3.83
CA ASN A 300 31.53 3.57 2.92
C ASN A 300 32.38 4.80 3.30
N CYS A 301 31.80 5.78 4.00
CA CYS A 301 32.43 7.09 4.24
C CYS A 301 32.92 7.32 5.69
N LEU A 302 32.35 6.66 6.71
CA LEU A 302 32.70 6.91 8.12
C LEU A 302 33.81 5.98 8.64
N PRO A 303 34.62 6.44 9.61
CA PRO A 303 35.56 5.58 10.32
C PRO A 303 34.83 4.42 11.03
N GLU A 304 35.31 3.19 10.85
CA GLU A 304 34.68 1.97 11.35
C GLU A 304 34.23 2.03 12.83
N LYS A 305 34.99 2.72 13.69
CA LYS A 305 34.72 2.79 15.13
C LYS A 305 33.42 3.55 15.46
N ILE A 306 33.14 4.65 14.75
CA ILE A 306 31.96 5.50 14.98
C ILE A 306 30.72 4.78 14.45
N LEU A 307 30.85 4.23 13.25
CA LEU A 307 29.83 3.49 12.52
C LEU A 307 29.32 2.27 13.30
N LYS A 308 30.22 1.47 13.88
CA LYS A 308 29.87 0.32 14.72
C LYS A 308 29.16 0.71 16.01
N GLY A 309 29.50 1.87 16.60
CA GLY A 309 28.82 2.40 17.78
C GLY A 309 27.38 2.85 17.49
N ILE A 310 27.11 3.35 16.29
CA ILE A 310 25.77 3.77 15.84
C ILE A 310 24.93 2.52 15.48
N LEU A 311 25.48 1.60 14.70
CA LEU A 311 24.79 0.37 14.26
C LEU A 311 24.56 -0.66 15.38
N ALA A 312 25.30 -0.56 16.49
CA ALA A 312 25.07 -1.37 17.68
C ALA A 312 23.83 -0.92 18.49
N ARG A 313 23.23 0.23 18.17
CA ARG A 313 22.03 0.71 18.86
C ARG A 313 20.79 -0.03 18.35
N SER A 314 20.04 -0.66 19.26
CA SER A 314 18.84 -1.44 18.94
C SER A 314 17.79 -0.67 18.13
N TRP A 315 17.63 0.64 18.40
CA TRP A 315 16.69 1.48 17.64
C TRP A 315 17.14 1.75 16.21
N VAL A 316 18.46 1.86 15.95
CA VAL A 316 19.00 2.02 14.60
C VAL A 316 18.79 0.75 13.79
N GLN A 317 19.00 -0.42 14.40
CA GLN A 317 18.71 -1.71 13.76
C GLN A 317 17.23 -1.82 13.38
N LEU A 318 16.33 -1.49 14.31
CA LEU A 318 14.89 -1.49 14.05
C LEU A 318 14.50 -0.53 12.92
N MET A 319 15.07 0.67 12.90
CA MET A 319 14.81 1.67 11.85
C MET A 319 15.36 1.26 10.49
N ILE A 320 16.41 0.45 10.43
CA ILE A 320 16.93 -0.14 9.19
C ILE A 320 16.05 -1.34 8.74
N GLY A 321 15.15 -1.82 9.59
CA GLY A 321 14.32 -3.00 9.33
C GLY A 321 15.01 -4.31 9.70
N ILE A 322 16.01 -4.25 10.59
CA ILE A 322 16.73 -5.40 11.15
C ILE A 322 16.25 -5.59 12.61
N PRO A 323 15.81 -6.79 13.02
CA PRO A 323 15.42 -7.04 14.40
C PRO A 323 16.62 -6.93 15.36
N ALA A 324 16.38 -6.31 16.52
CA ALA A 324 17.38 -5.86 17.49
C ALA A 324 18.03 -6.99 18.31
N VAL A 325 18.64 -7.98 17.65
CA VAL A 325 19.18 -9.21 18.28
C VAL A 325 20.69 -9.11 18.55
N LEU A 326 21.39 -8.12 17.99
CA LEU A 326 22.83 -8.01 18.13
C LEU A 326 23.22 -7.40 19.49
N SER A 327 23.78 -8.23 20.37
CA SER A 327 24.44 -7.81 21.60
C SER A 327 25.61 -6.83 21.30
N PRO A 328 25.62 -5.61 21.86
CA PRO A 328 26.57 -4.56 21.51
C PRO A 328 28.03 -4.80 21.94
N THR A 329 28.30 -5.81 22.78
CA THR A 329 29.60 -5.92 23.49
C THR A 329 30.65 -6.79 22.79
N ARG A 330 30.28 -7.71 21.89
CA ARG A 330 31.23 -8.61 21.19
C ARG A 330 31.34 -8.39 19.68
N LEU A 331 30.35 -7.74 19.10
CA LEU A 331 30.23 -7.43 17.67
C LEU A 331 31.39 -6.61 17.03
N PRO A 332 32.05 -5.65 17.72
CA PRO A 332 32.97 -4.72 17.06
C PRO A 332 34.25 -5.36 16.48
N LYS A 333 34.70 -6.48 17.05
CA LYS A 333 35.95 -7.18 16.63
C LYS A 333 35.75 -8.09 15.42
N LEU A 334 34.55 -8.63 15.24
CA LEU A 334 34.21 -9.54 14.13
C LEU A 334 33.87 -8.75 12.86
N THR A 335 33.19 -7.62 13.05
CA THR A 335 32.67 -6.75 11.98
C THR A 335 33.71 -5.80 11.36
N SER A 336 34.98 -5.81 11.80
CA SER A 336 36.07 -5.00 11.17
C SER A 336 36.60 -5.56 9.87
N THR A 337 36.08 -6.69 9.43
CA THR A 337 36.48 -7.32 8.18
C THR A 337 35.32 -7.37 7.19
N PHE A 338 34.14 -6.87 7.57
CA PHE A 338 32.93 -6.99 6.78
C PHE A 338 32.78 -5.78 5.87
N THR A 339 32.49 -6.01 4.59
CA THR A 339 32.01 -4.94 3.72
C THR A 339 30.62 -4.50 4.16
N PRO A 340 30.15 -3.29 3.76
CA PRO A 340 28.79 -2.83 4.06
C PRO A 340 27.71 -3.85 3.65
N SER A 341 27.93 -4.53 2.52
CA SER A 341 27.01 -5.53 1.98
C SER A 341 26.99 -6.82 2.82
N ASP A 342 28.14 -7.24 3.34
CA ASP A 342 28.24 -8.41 4.22
C ASP A 342 27.55 -8.14 5.56
N TRP A 343 27.63 -6.90 6.06
CA TRP A 343 26.95 -6.50 7.28
C TRP A 343 25.42 -6.60 7.13
N ILE A 344 24.87 -6.15 6.01
CA ILE A 344 23.43 -6.26 5.70
C ILE A 344 23.00 -7.72 5.56
N PHE A 345 23.78 -8.56 4.88
CA PHE A 345 23.46 -9.98 4.76
C PHE A 345 23.53 -10.69 6.12
N PHE A 346 24.59 -10.43 6.88
CA PHE A 346 24.78 -10.95 8.24
C PHE A 346 23.61 -10.58 9.16
N SER A 347 23.14 -9.33 9.08
CA SER A 347 22.05 -8.86 9.93
C SER A 347 20.74 -9.59 9.66
N HIS A 348 20.43 -9.89 8.39
CA HIS A 348 19.24 -10.68 8.01
C HIS A 348 19.40 -12.17 8.33
N LEU A 349 20.63 -12.70 8.27
CA LEU A 349 20.92 -14.08 8.63
C LEU A 349 20.75 -14.34 10.14
N VAL A 350 21.21 -13.41 10.97
CA VAL A 350 21.20 -13.52 12.43
C VAL A 350 19.83 -13.19 13.03
N ALA A 351 19.10 -12.26 12.42
CA ALA A 351 17.77 -11.81 12.81
C ALA A 351 16.81 -12.94 13.31
N PRO A 352 16.59 -14.01 12.55
CA PRO A 352 15.70 -15.12 12.94
C PRO A 352 16.34 -16.17 13.88
N MET A 353 17.63 -16.05 14.22
CA MET A 353 18.33 -17.00 15.09
C MET A 353 17.95 -16.80 16.56
N THR A 354 17.82 -17.89 17.32
CA THR A 354 17.69 -17.80 18.78
C THR A 354 19.01 -17.34 19.41
N PRO A 355 19.00 -16.67 20.58
CA PRO A 355 20.23 -16.23 21.26
C PRO A 355 21.27 -17.34 21.46
N THR A 356 20.81 -18.56 21.74
CA THR A 356 21.67 -19.75 21.87
C THR A 356 22.33 -20.16 20.55
N THR A 357 21.60 -20.09 19.44
CA THR A 357 22.10 -20.40 18.10
C THR A 357 23.13 -19.37 17.66
N TYR A 358 22.83 -18.09 17.89
CA TYR A 358 23.70 -16.98 17.55
C TYR A 358 25.05 -17.08 18.27
N LYS A 359 25.05 -17.44 19.56
CA LYS A 359 26.30 -17.63 20.32
C LYS A 359 27.21 -18.71 19.72
N ILE A 360 26.64 -19.86 19.32
CA ILE A 360 27.38 -20.94 18.66
C ILE A 360 27.94 -20.45 17.32
N PHE A 361 27.14 -19.73 16.55
CA PHE A 361 27.55 -19.15 15.26
C PHE A 361 28.72 -18.18 15.42
N GLU A 362 28.66 -17.31 16.43
CA GLU A 362 29.72 -16.36 16.78
C GLU A 362 31.02 -17.09 17.16
N ASP A 363 30.93 -18.12 18.01
CA ASP A 363 32.09 -18.91 18.44
C ASP A 363 32.76 -19.62 17.25
N CYS A 364 31.98 -20.20 16.33
CA CYS A 364 32.48 -20.78 15.08
C CYS A 364 33.17 -19.74 14.19
N LEU A 365 32.56 -18.57 13.99
CA LEU A 365 33.09 -17.54 13.11
C LEU A 365 34.38 -16.91 13.70
N GLY A 366 34.39 -16.63 15.00
CA GLY A 366 35.52 -16.05 15.72
C GLY A 366 36.71 -17.01 15.86
N GLY A 367 36.47 -18.31 16.06
CA GLY A 367 37.52 -19.32 16.12
C GLY A 367 38.31 -19.45 14.81
N HIS A 368 37.63 -19.35 13.66
CA HIS A 368 38.27 -19.40 12.35
C HIS A 368 39.05 -18.13 11.99
N ILE A 369 38.54 -16.94 12.34
CA ILE A 369 39.22 -15.67 12.06
C ILE A 369 40.53 -15.54 12.85
N ARG A 370 40.59 -16.05 14.09
CA ARG A 370 41.84 -16.11 14.89
C ARG A 370 42.87 -17.10 14.32
N LYS A 371 42.42 -18.24 13.78
CA LYS A 371 43.34 -19.21 13.15
C LYS A 371 44.03 -18.64 11.91
N ASN A 372 43.32 -17.87 11.08
CA ASN A 372 43.91 -17.27 9.87
C ASN A 372 44.85 -16.09 10.16
N SER A 373 44.65 -15.34 11.25
CA SER A 373 45.56 -14.25 11.63
C SER A 373 46.91 -14.76 12.16
N HIS A 374 46.95 -15.97 12.73
CA HIS A 374 48.20 -16.63 13.10
C HIS A 374 48.89 -17.36 11.94
N ALA A 375 48.18 -17.73 10.87
CA ALA A 375 48.75 -18.40 9.70
C ALA A 375 49.45 -17.45 8.70
N VAL A 376 49.25 -16.14 8.84
CA VAL A 376 49.89 -15.10 7.98
C VAL A 376 51.13 -14.48 8.65
N GLN A 377 51.45 -14.87 9.89
CA GLN A 377 52.63 -14.39 10.65
C GLN A 377 53.76 -15.43 10.77
N VAL A 378 53.76 -16.48 9.93
CA VAL A 378 54.83 -17.49 9.89
C VAL A 378 55.50 -17.49 8.52
#